data_AF-A0AAV8GBW2-F1
#
_entry.id   AF-A0AAV8GBW2-F1
#
_cell.length_a   1.000
_cell.length_b   1.000
_cell.length_c   1.000
_cell.angle_alpha   90.00
_cell.angle_beta   90.00
_cell.angle_gamma   90.00
#
_symmetry.space_group_name_H-M   'P 1'
#
loop_
_entity.id
_entity.type
_entity.pdbx_description
1 polymer ?
#
loop_
_entity_poly.entity_id
_entity_poly.type
_entity_poly.pdbx_seq_one_letter_code
_entity_poly.pdbx_strand_id
1 'polypeptide(L)'
;MVVVDELGGTYEEGFEDVHRNLMNYFTLKACRTVLTQLYEMNPPSYRWFYNFVASNNPQDGKYFLRALGKERQELAERVMITRLHLYGKWIKKCDHAMMYQKISDENLELMRERLMETVIWPSDDTNTNTEKIG
;
A
#
# COMPACT_ATOMS: atom_id res chain seq x y z
N MET A 1 22.44 23.08 22.83
CA MET A 1 21.22 23.90 22.73
C MET A 1 20.06 22.96 22.99
N VAL A 2 19.51 23.05 24.19
CA VAL A 2 18.40 22.20 24.64
C VAL A 2 17.13 22.85 24.09
N VAL A 3 16.42 22.17 23.20
CA VAL A 3 15.04 22.53 22.89
C VAL A 3 14.19 21.71 23.84
N VAL A 4 13.69 22.38 24.86
CA VAL A 4 12.65 21.86 25.76
C VAL A 4 11.34 22.13 25.04
N ASP A 5 10.64 21.07 24.64
CA ASP A 5 9.24 21.15 24.27
C ASP A 5 8.52 20.01 25.00
N GLU A 6 8.14 20.28 26.25
CA GLU A 6 7.11 19.53 26.95
C GLU A 6 5.82 20.34 26.78
N LEU A 7 4.86 19.84 26.00
CA LEU A 7 3.40 19.96 26.23
C LEU A 7 2.62 19.32 25.06
N GLY A 8 2.51 17.99 25.11
CA GLY A 8 1.59 17.21 24.30
C GLY A 8 1.85 15.75 24.60
N GLY A 9 0.99 15.12 25.40
CA GLY A 9 1.20 13.76 25.89
C GLY A 9 1.60 12.82 24.77
N THR A 10 2.87 12.43 24.76
CA THR A 10 3.40 11.43 23.85
C THR A 10 2.84 10.09 24.30
N TYR A 11 1.62 9.77 23.88
CA TYR A 11 1.35 8.36 23.60
C TYR A 11 2.42 7.98 22.59
N GLU A 12 3.37 7.13 22.96
CA GLU A 12 4.21 6.48 21.96
C GLU A 12 3.25 5.75 21.02
N GLU A 13 2.95 6.38 19.89
CA GLU A 13 2.09 5.81 18.86
C GLU A 13 2.89 4.66 18.25
N GLY A 14 2.70 3.47 18.80
CA GLY A 14 3.40 2.28 18.34
C GLY A 14 2.93 1.87 16.95
N PHE A 15 3.82 1.32 16.14
CA PHE A 15 3.54 0.89 14.76
C PHE A 15 2.78 -0.45 14.67
N GLU A 16 2.02 -0.83 15.69
CA GLU A 16 1.31 -2.13 15.75
C GLU A 16 0.23 -2.26 14.67
N ASP A 17 -0.43 -1.16 14.34
CA ASP A 17 -1.36 -1.09 13.21
C ASP A 17 -0.63 -1.28 11.87
N VAL A 18 0.55 -0.68 11.69
CA VAL A 18 1.41 -0.87 10.52
C VAL A 18 1.87 -2.32 10.42
N HIS A 19 2.32 -2.93 11.52
CA HIS A 19 2.68 -4.34 11.58
C HIS A 19 1.50 -5.23 11.17
N ARG A 20 0.30 -4.95 11.70
CA ARG A 20 -0.93 -5.68 11.35
C ARG A 20 -1.27 -5.54 9.88
N ASN A 21 -1.23 -4.32 9.34
CA ASN A 21 -1.50 -4.05 7.93
C ASN A 21 -0.50 -4.78 7.02
N LEU A 22 0.77 -4.82 7.40
CA LEU A 22 1.80 -5.55 6.66
C LEU A 22 1.51 -7.06 6.64
N MET A 23 1.18 -7.66 7.79
CA MET A 23 0.80 -9.07 7.88
C MET A 23 -0.44 -9.40 7.04
N ASN A 24 -1.46 -8.54 7.08
CA ASN A 24 -2.69 -8.70 6.29
C ASN A 24 -2.39 -8.60 4.79
N TYR A 25 -1.58 -7.62 4.39
CA TYR A 25 -1.16 -7.47 3.00
C TYR A 25 -0.40 -8.70 2.47
N PHE A 26 0.51 -9.27 3.26
CA PHE A 26 1.19 -10.51 2.88
C PHE A 26 0.26 -11.71 2.83
N THR A 27 -0.79 -11.75 3.66
CA THR A 27 -1.82 -12.79 3.59
C THR A 27 -2.61 -12.69 2.28
N LEU A 28 -3.02 -11.48 1.87
CA LEU A 28 -3.65 -11.24 0.57
C LEU A 28 -2.72 -11.61 -0.60
N LYS A 29 -1.45 -11.20 -0.54
CA LYS A 29 -0.45 -11.51 -1.57
C LYS A 29 -0.22 -13.02 -1.71
N ALA A 30 -0.17 -13.74 -0.58
CA ALA A 30 -0.07 -15.18 -0.57
C ALA A 30 -1.29 -15.86 -1.18
N CYS A 31 -2.51 -15.38 -0.91
CA CYS A 31 -3.72 -15.89 -1.55
C CYS A 31 -3.64 -15.76 -3.08
N ARG A 32 -3.19 -14.62 -3.59
CA ARG A 32 -2.97 -14.42 -5.04
C ARG A 32 -1.95 -15.40 -5.60
N THR A 33 -0.82 -15.61 -4.92
CA THR A 33 0.19 -16.60 -5.35
C THR A 33 -0.37 -18.01 -5.38
N VAL A 34 -1.12 -18.43 -4.34
CA VAL A 34 -1.74 -19.76 -4.30
C VAL A 34 -2.81 -19.90 -5.39
N LEU A 35 -3.60 -18.87 -5.67
CA LEU A 35 -4.55 -18.86 -6.79
C LEU A 35 -3.84 -19.07 -8.13
N THR A 36 -2.75 -18.36 -8.40
CA THR A 36 -1.97 -18.56 -9.63
C THR A 36 -1.46 -20.00 -9.76
N GLN A 37 -0.93 -20.57 -8.67
CA GLN A 37 -0.46 -21.97 -8.68
C GLN A 37 -1.61 -22.97 -8.91
N LEU A 38 -2.77 -22.74 -8.31
CA LEU A 38 -3.93 -23.62 -8.47
C LEU A 38 -4.54 -23.50 -9.87
N TYR A 39 -4.49 -22.33 -10.50
CA TYR A 39 -4.96 -22.16 -11.87
C TYR A 39 -4.24 -23.11 -12.84
N GLU A 40 -2.93 -23.29 -12.66
CA GLU A 40 -2.11 -24.16 -13.51
C GLU A 40 -2.20 -25.65 -13.13
N MET A 41 -2.33 -25.96 -11.83
CA MET A 41 -2.16 -27.33 -11.32
C MET A 41 -3.45 -28.01 -10.86
N ASN A 42 -4.48 -27.25 -10.50
CA ASN A 42 -5.73 -27.79 -9.94
C ASN A 42 -6.92 -26.80 -10.13
N PRO A 43 -7.53 -26.76 -11.33
CA PRO A 43 -8.61 -25.83 -11.66
C PRO A 43 -9.86 -25.91 -10.75
N PRO A 44 -10.31 -27.09 -10.27
CA PRO A 44 -11.41 -27.17 -9.30
C PRO A 44 -11.09 -26.46 -7.97
N SER A 45 -9.91 -26.70 -7.40
CA SER A 45 -9.47 -26.03 -6.17
C SER A 45 -9.29 -24.53 -6.37
N TYR A 46 -8.82 -24.11 -7.55
CA TYR A 46 -8.77 -22.69 -7.92
C TYR A 46 -10.14 -22.04 -7.82
N ARG A 47 -11.16 -22.62 -8.47
CA ARG A 47 -12.51 -22.03 -8.50
C ARG A 47 -13.10 -21.91 -7.10
N TRP A 48 -12.95 -22.95 -6.28
CA TRP A 48 -13.40 -22.92 -4.89
C TRP A 48 -12.67 -21.83 -4.09
N PHE A 49 -11.34 -21.79 -4.17
CA PHE A 49 -10.54 -20.85 -3.39
C PHE A 49 -10.76 -19.39 -3.83
N TYR A 50 -10.96 -19.16 -5.12
CA TYR A 50 -11.31 -17.84 -5.66
C TYR A 50 -12.61 -17.32 -5.06
N ASN A 51 -13.67 -18.15 -5.09
CA ASN A 51 -14.97 -17.79 -4.53
C ASN A 51 -14.87 -17.54 -3.02
N PHE A 52 -14.10 -18.37 -2.30
CA PHE A 52 -13.87 -18.20 -0.87
C PHE A 52 -13.20 -16.85 -0.56
N VAL A 53 -12.11 -16.51 -1.27
CA VAL A 53 -11.38 -15.23 -1.11
C VAL A 53 -12.28 -14.04 -1.42
N ALA A 54 -13.08 -14.11 -2.48
CA ALA A 54 -14.01 -13.05 -2.86
C ALA A 54 -15.08 -12.80 -1.79
N SER A 55 -15.54 -13.86 -1.11
CA SER A 55 -16.63 -13.79 -0.13
C SER A 55 -16.15 -13.44 1.29
N ASN A 56 -14.92 -13.80 1.64
CA ASN A 56 -14.39 -13.71 3.00
C ASN A 56 -13.30 -12.64 3.20
N ASN A 57 -13.03 -11.82 2.18
CA ASN A 57 -12.07 -10.70 2.13
C ASN A 57 -10.93 -10.75 3.19
N PRO A 58 -9.67 -11.01 2.81
CA PRO A 58 -8.55 -11.20 3.75
C PRO A 58 -8.04 -9.89 4.41
N GLN A 59 -8.93 -8.96 4.74
CA GLN A 59 -8.59 -7.73 5.48
C GLN A 59 -8.13 -8.02 6.91
N ASP A 60 -8.71 -9.01 7.58
CA ASP A 60 -8.13 -9.62 8.78
C ASP A 60 -7.54 -10.99 8.41
N GLY A 61 -6.23 -11.03 8.24
CA GLY A 61 -5.53 -12.24 7.81
C GLY A 61 -5.64 -13.39 8.82
N LYS A 62 -5.75 -13.11 10.12
CA LYS A 62 -5.84 -14.15 11.16
C LYS A 62 -7.24 -14.76 11.19
N TYR A 63 -8.27 -13.93 11.14
CA TYR A 63 -9.65 -14.39 11.04
C TYR A 63 -9.88 -15.16 9.74
N PHE A 64 -9.43 -14.62 8.60
CA PHE A 64 -9.52 -15.25 7.29
C PHE A 64 -8.90 -16.65 7.29
N LEU A 65 -7.67 -16.81 7.83
CA LEU A 65 -7.00 -18.12 7.86
C LEU A 65 -7.69 -19.13 8.76
N ARG A 66 -8.31 -18.69 9.87
CA ARG A 66 -9.13 -19.58 10.71
C ARG A 66 -10.38 -20.04 9.99
N ALA A 67 -11.06 -19.14 9.26
CA ALA A 67 -12.23 -19.49 8.47
C ALA A 67 -11.84 -20.47 7.35
N LEU A 68 -10.76 -20.17 6.62
CA LEU A 68 -10.23 -21.04 5.56
C LEU A 68 -9.84 -22.42 6.11
N GLY A 69 -9.18 -22.48 7.26
CA GLY A 69 -8.75 -23.74 7.87
C GLY A 69 -9.92 -24.66 8.26
N LYS A 70 -11.04 -24.07 8.69
CA LYS A 70 -12.27 -24.83 8.99
C LYS A 70 -12.86 -25.52 7.77
N GLU A 71 -12.76 -24.91 6.58
CA GLU A 71 -13.35 -25.45 5.35
C GLU A 71 -12.35 -26.27 4.53
N ARG A 72 -11.09 -25.80 4.42
CA ARG A 72 -10.01 -26.39 3.64
C ARG A 72 -8.66 -26.15 4.31
N GLN A 73 -8.33 -27.00 5.30
CA GLN A 73 -7.09 -26.93 6.07
C GLN A 73 -5.82 -26.87 5.19
N GLU A 74 -5.72 -27.71 4.16
CA GLU A 74 -4.57 -27.73 3.24
C GLU A 74 -4.34 -26.36 2.57
N LEU A 75 -5.41 -25.69 2.14
CA LEU A 75 -5.30 -24.36 1.53
C LEU A 75 -4.88 -23.31 2.55
N ALA A 76 -5.39 -23.38 3.79
CA ALA A 76 -4.94 -22.50 4.86
C ALA A 76 -3.44 -22.65 5.14
N GLU A 77 -2.95 -23.89 5.24
CA GLU A 77 -1.53 -24.19 5.45
C GLU A 77 -0.66 -23.68 4.30
N ARG A 78 -1.08 -23.90 3.04
CA ARG A 78 -0.39 -23.35 1.87
C ARG A 78 -0.30 -21.84 1.92
N VAL A 79 -1.37 -21.13 2.26
CA VAL A 79 -1.36 -19.67 2.41
C VAL A 79 -0.46 -19.24 3.58
N MET A 80 -0.48 -19.93 4.71
CA MET A 80 0.37 -19.64 5.88
C MET A 80 1.87 -19.77 5.55
N ILE A 81 2.27 -20.83 4.86
CA ILE A 81 3.67 -21.02 4.44
C ILE A 81 4.06 -19.97 3.40
N THR A 82 3.18 -19.72 2.42
CA THR A 82 3.45 -18.78 1.33
C THR A 82 3.59 -17.34 1.85
N ARG A 83 2.75 -16.88 2.80
CA ARG A 83 2.86 -15.52 3.34
C ARG A 83 4.16 -15.33 4.12
N LEU A 84 4.60 -16.35 4.88
CA LEU A 84 5.87 -16.30 5.61
C LEU A 84 7.05 -16.25 4.64
N HIS A 85 7.01 -17.07 3.58
CA HIS A 85 8.02 -17.06 2.53
C HIS A 85 8.11 -15.71 1.81
N LEU A 86 6.97 -15.13 1.42
CA LEU A 86 6.92 -13.82 0.77
C LEU A 86 7.46 -12.71 1.67
N TYR A 87 7.10 -12.70 2.95
CA TYR A 87 7.65 -11.74 3.93
C TYR A 87 9.16 -11.90 4.06
N GLY A 88 9.66 -13.13 4.19
CA GLY A 88 11.10 -13.42 4.25
C GLY A 88 11.87 -12.99 3.01
N LYS A 89 11.24 -13.01 1.82
CA LYS A 89 11.85 -12.45 0.59
C LYS A 89 11.83 -10.92 0.58
N TRP A 90 10.79 -10.31 1.11
CA TRP A 90 10.64 -8.86 1.11
C TRP A 90 11.58 -8.19 2.12
N ILE A 91 11.70 -8.73 3.34
CA ILE A 91 12.55 -8.13 4.37
C ILE A 91 14.03 -8.07 3.93
N LYS A 92 14.49 -9.05 3.16
CA LYS A 92 15.84 -9.06 2.55
C LYS A 92 16.06 -7.97 1.49
N LYS A 93 14.99 -7.39 0.96
CA LYS A 93 14.98 -6.32 -0.05
C LYS A 93 14.44 -5.01 0.50
N CYS A 94 14.04 -4.97 1.77
CA CYS A 94 13.45 -3.79 2.37
C CYS A 94 14.57 -2.80 2.64
N ASP A 95 14.55 -1.69 1.90
CA ASP A 95 15.44 -0.57 2.11
C ASP A 95 14.62 0.59 2.69
N HIS A 96 14.76 0.81 3.99
CA HIS A 96 14.04 1.86 4.71
C HIS A 96 14.47 3.25 4.26
N ALA A 97 15.74 3.44 3.88
CA ALA A 97 16.22 4.73 3.38
C ALA A 97 15.63 5.04 2.01
N MET A 98 15.55 4.05 1.13
CA MET A 98 14.86 4.20 -0.16
C MET A 98 13.38 4.51 0.02
N MET A 99 12.70 3.91 1.01
CA MET A 99 11.29 4.20 1.27
C MET A 99 11.08 5.64 1.72
N TYR A 100 11.92 6.13 2.64
CA TYR A 100 11.92 7.53 3.06
C TYR A 100 12.11 8.47 1.88
N GLN A 101 13.12 8.20 1.03
CA GLN A 101 13.40 9.03 -0.13
C GLN A 101 12.21 9.08 -1.10
N LYS A 102 11.58 7.93 -1.38
CA LYS A 102 10.39 7.87 -2.24
C LYS A 102 9.24 8.73 -1.74
N ILE A 103 8.93 8.64 -0.44
CA ILE A 103 7.86 9.45 0.17
C ILE A 103 8.22 10.95 0.06
N SER A 104 9.48 11.30 0.33
CA SER A 104 9.95 12.69 0.22
C SER A 104 9.85 13.23 -1.20
N ASP A 105 10.24 12.44 -2.20
CA ASP A 105 10.21 12.85 -3.61
C ASP A 105 8.78 13.01 -4.12
N GLU A 106 7.89 12.06 -3.79
CA GLU A 106 6.46 12.10 -4.15
C GLU A 106 5.76 13.32 -3.52
N ASN A 107 6.04 13.63 -2.25
CA ASN A 107 5.53 14.84 -1.61
C ASN A 107 5.97 16.12 -2.33
N LEU A 108 7.23 16.17 -2.79
CA LEU A 108 7.76 17.32 -3.52
C LEU A 108 7.11 17.47 -4.89
N GLU A 109 6.85 16.36 -5.58
CA GLU A 109 6.13 16.33 -6.85
C GLU A 109 4.71 16.86 -6.71
N LEU A 110 3.93 16.36 -5.74
CA LEU A 110 2.57 16.84 -5.45
C LEU A 110 2.53 18.34 -5.13
N MET A 111 3.55 18.85 -4.43
CA MET A 111 3.67 20.30 -4.18
C MET A 111 3.94 21.09 -5.46
N ARG A 112 4.80 20.59 -6.36
CA ARG A 112 5.06 21.22 -7.66
C ARG A 112 3.81 21.23 -8.54
N GLU A 113 3.06 20.14 -8.58
CA GLU A 113 1.80 20.03 -9.32
C GLU A 113 0.79 21.09 -8.86
N ARG A 114 0.56 21.19 -7.54
CA ARG A 114 -0.32 22.22 -6.97
C ARG A 114 0.13 23.64 -7.34
N LEU A 115 1.43 23.91 -7.34
CA LEU A 115 1.95 25.22 -7.72
C LEU A 115 1.61 25.53 -9.19
N MET A 116 1.79 24.57 -10.09
CA MET A 116 1.46 24.75 -11.51
C MET A 116 -0.04 25.01 -11.74
N GLU A 117 -0.92 24.38 -10.96
CA GLU A 117 -2.38 24.61 -11.04
C GLU A 117 -2.81 26.00 -10.56
N THR A 118 -2.05 26.60 -9.64
CA THR A 118 -2.41 27.87 -8.97
C THR A 118 -1.69 29.09 -9.55
N VAL A 119 -0.66 28.90 -10.36
CA VAL A 119 0.06 29.98 -11.04
C VAL A 119 -0.82 30.60 -12.12
N ILE A 120 -1.17 31.87 -11.94
CA ILE A 120 -1.72 32.72 -13.00
C ILE A 120 -0.54 33.16 -13.86
N TRP A 121 -0.48 32.64 -15.09
CA TRP A 121 0.48 33.13 -16.08
C TRP A 121 0.13 34.59 -16.41
N PRO A 122 1.09 35.53 -16.41
CA PRO A 122 0.87 36.82 -17.02
C PRO A 122 0.53 36.54 -18.49
N SER A 123 -0.71 36.83 -18.91
CA SER A 123 -1.04 36.81 -20.32
C SER A 123 -0.03 37.74 -21.04
N ASP A 124 0.50 37.31 -22.18
CA ASP A 124 1.25 38.15 -23.12
C ASP A 124 0.32 39.21 -23.76
N ASP A 125 -0.42 39.97 -22.95
CA ASP A 125 -1.20 41.14 -23.38
C ASP A 125 -0.28 42.38 -23.42
N THR A 126 0.91 42.22 -24.00
CA THR A 126 1.68 43.33 -24.57
C THR A 126 1.60 43.22 -26.09
N ASN A 127 0.44 43.57 -26.66
CA ASN A 127 0.34 44.22 -27.97
C ASN A 127 -1.12 44.55 -28.31
N THR A 128 -1.42 45.85 -28.30
CA THR A 128 -2.24 46.63 -29.25
C THR A 128 -3.13 47.65 -28.55
N ASN A 129 -2.54 48.74 -28.06
CA ASN A 129 -3.20 50.04 -27.98
C ASN A 129 -2.18 51.16 -27.81
N THR A 130 -1.28 51.29 -28.79
CA THR A 130 -0.62 52.58 -29.04
C THR A 130 -1.55 53.44 -29.90
N GLU A 131 -2.24 54.34 -29.20
CA GLU A 131 -2.59 55.71 -29.59
C GLU A 131 -3.14 55.92 -31.02
N LYS A 132 -4.47 55.92 -31.14
CA LYS A 132 -5.17 56.90 -31.98
C LYS A 132 -5.58 58.06 -31.11
N ILE A 133 -4.78 59.13 -31.11
CA ILE A 133 -5.20 60.46 -30.65
C ILE A 133 -4.83 61.46 -31.75
N GLY A 134 -5.86 62.18 -32.23
CA GLY A 134 -5.75 63.50 -32.84
C GLY A 134 -5.40 63.56 -34.32
#